data_AF-A0A917RUH0-F1
#
_entry.id   AF-A0A917RUH0-F1
#
_cell.length_a   1.000
_cell.length_b   1.000
_cell.length_c   1.000
_cell.angle_alpha   90.00
_cell.angle_beta   90.00
_cell.angle_gamma   90.00
#
_symmetry.space_group_name_H-M   'P 1'
#
loop_
_entity.id
_entity.type
_entity.pdbx_description
1 polymer ?
#
loop_
_entity_poly.entity_id
_entity_poly.type
_entity_poly.pdbx_seq_one_letter_code
_entity_poly.pdbx_strand_id
1 'polypeptide(L)'
;MRVFAEEGPEVSIGRIAQRAGVGAGTVYRHFPSKEILVEAVLAEHVAGLARAADRWAARATPGDALFGFLLEVIEKSAGRTQICDALTADQNWPHALLATAGQRFGEALERLLHNAKQARAVEPDVQVADLTALTVGGAAIWSSHRSRTRGARLVRQLLDGLRTTPVTEAGAFRDNSRRHRHETTAAAQLCAECGARLPARGTGRPARYCGPTCRQRGHRRRAAG
;
A
#
# COMPACT_ATOMS: atom_id res chain seq x y z
N MET A 1 16.63 -4.36 -18.40
CA MET A 1 15.24 -4.01 -17.98
C MET A 1 14.20 -4.08 -19.08
N ARG A 2 14.39 -3.42 -20.24
CA ARG A 2 13.35 -3.37 -21.29
C ARG A 2 12.92 -4.77 -21.80
N VAL A 3 13.89 -5.65 -22.09
CA VAL A 3 13.62 -7.02 -22.56
C VAL A 3 12.79 -7.82 -21.54
N PHE A 4 13.17 -7.78 -20.25
CA PHE A 4 12.39 -8.44 -19.20
C PHE A 4 10.96 -7.89 -19.04
N ALA A 5 10.75 -6.59 -19.27
CA ALA A 5 9.41 -6.00 -19.21
C ALA A 5 8.54 -6.35 -20.44
N GLU A 6 9.16 -6.64 -21.60
CA GLU A 6 8.48 -7.02 -22.84
C GLU A 6 8.20 -8.55 -22.90
N GLU A 7 9.18 -9.36 -22.50
CA GLU A 7 9.20 -10.82 -22.72
C GLU A 7 9.06 -11.64 -21.41
N GLY A 8 9.01 -10.97 -20.26
CA GLY A 8 8.87 -11.59 -18.94
C GLY A 8 10.19 -12.10 -18.33
N PRO A 9 10.14 -12.66 -17.11
CA PRO A 9 11.32 -13.15 -16.40
C PRO A 9 11.95 -14.37 -17.09
N GLU A 10 11.21 -15.12 -17.90
CA GLU A 10 11.68 -16.36 -18.55
C GLU A 10 12.66 -16.14 -19.71
N VAL A 11 12.83 -14.90 -20.19
CA VAL A 11 13.73 -14.60 -21.31
C VAL A 11 15.17 -15.07 -21.05
N SER A 12 15.79 -15.65 -22.07
CA SER A 12 17.15 -16.22 -21.97
C SER A 12 18.23 -15.14 -22.05
N ILE A 13 19.39 -15.40 -21.43
CA ILE A 13 20.58 -14.51 -21.51
C ILE A 13 21.00 -14.30 -22.97
N GLY A 14 20.95 -15.33 -23.80
CA GLY A 14 21.24 -15.22 -25.23
C GLY A 14 20.30 -14.26 -25.97
N ARG A 15 19.00 -14.29 -25.65
CA ARG A 15 18.01 -13.37 -26.23
C ARG A 15 18.24 -11.92 -25.77
N ILE A 16 18.59 -11.73 -24.50
CA ILE A 16 18.98 -10.43 -23.96
C ILE A 16 20.23 -9.90 -24.68
N ALA A 17 21.26 -10.74 -24.86
CA ALA A 17 22.50 -10.40 -25.54
C ALA A 17 22.24 -9.95 -26.98
N GLN A 18 21.44 -10.73 -27.71
CA GLN A 18 21.01 -10.40 -29.08
C GLN A 18 20.32 -9.04 -29.15
N ARG A 19 19.37 -8.78 -28.23
CA ARG A 19 18.63 -7.50 -28.22
C ARG A 19 19.51 -6.31 -27.80
N ALA A 20 20.54 -6.55 -27.00
CA ALA A 20 21.53 -5.57 -26.60
C ALA A 20 22.66 -5.37 -27.63
N GLY A 21 22.69 -6.15 -28.72
CA GLY A 21 23.72 -6.05 -29.75
C GLY A 21 25.10 -6.50 -29.28
N VAL A 22 25.17 -7.34 -28.24
CA VAL A 22 26.42 -7.85 -27.67
C VAL A 22 26.52 -9.37 -27.86
N GLY A 23 27.74 -9.88 -27.99
CA GLY A 23 27.98 -11.32 -28.09
C GLY A 23 27.55 -12.05 -26.81
N ALA A 24 26.87 -13.19 -26.95
CA ALA A 24 26.40 -13.98 -25.80
C ALA A 24 27.56 -14.37 -24.87
N GLY A 25 28.72 -14.74 -25.44
CA GLY A 25 29.92 -15.06 -24.65
C GLY A 25 30.45 -13.88 -23.81
N THR A 26 30.25 -12.64 -24.25
CA THR A 26 30.57 -11.44 -23.44
C THR A 26 29.64 -11.31 -22.25
N VAL A 27 28.34 -11.55 -22.45
CA VAL A 27 27.35 -11.47 -21.37
C VAL A 27 27.57 -12.60 -20.36
N TYR A 28 27.76 -13.84 -20.80
CA TYR A 28 28.03 -14.98 -19.90
C TYR A 28 29.33 -14.82 -19.09
N ARG A 29 30.35 -14.13 -19.62
CA ARG A 29 31.58 -13.82 -18.85
C ARG A 29 31.33 -12.85 -17.70
N HIS A 30 30.46 -11.85 -17.89
CA HIS A 30 30.15 -10.84 -16.87
C HIS A 30 29.01 -11.29 -15.94
N PHE A 31 28.11 -12.13 -16.45
CA PHE A 31 26.93 -12.63 -15.76
C PHE A 31 26.87 -14.16 -15.93
N PRO A 32 27.62 -14.90 -15.09
CA PRO A 32 27.69 -16.37 -15.17
C PRO A 32 26.34 -17.07 -14.98
N SER A 33 25.39 -16.41 -14.30
CA SER A 33 24.04 -16.91 -14.08
C SER A 33 22.98 -15.85 -14.40
N LYS A 34 21.73 -16.30 -14.59
CA LYS A 34 20.60 -15.42 -14.90
C LYS A 34 20.25 -14.56 -13.69
N GLU A 35 20.42 -15.08 -12.49
CA GLU A 35 20.19 -14.42 -11.21
C GLU A 35 21.14 -13.22 -11.06
N ILE A 36 22.43 -13.40 -11.37
CA ILE A 36 23.42 -12.31 -11.35
C ILE A 36 23.05 -11.23 -12.38
N LEU A 37 22.62 -11.62 -13.58
CA LEU A 37 22.17 -10.67 -14.59
C LEU A 37 20.94 -9.88 -14.12
N VAL A 38 19.94 -10.58 -13.58
CA VAL A 38 18.69 -9.98 -13.09
C VAL A 38 18.98 -9.04 -11.92
N GLU A 39 19.80 -9.45 -10.95
CA GLU A 39 20.22 -8.60 -9.83
C GLU A 39 20.90 -7.33 -10.31
N ALA A 40 21.91 -7.44 -11.17
CA ALA A 40 22.63 -6.27 -11.69
C ALA A 40 21.71 -5.31 -12.46
N VAL A 41 20.79 -5.87 -13.25
CA VAL A 41 19.82 -5.11 -14.03
C VAL A 41 18.78 -4.41 -13.16
N LEU A 42 18.32 -5.05 -12.07
CA LEU A 42 17.43 -4.45 -11.09
C LEU A 42 18.15 -3.40 -10.23
N ALA A 43 19.38 -3.67 -9.79
CA ALA A 43 20.19 -2.73 -9.03
C ALA A 43 20.43 -1.44 -9.83
N GLU A 44 20.77 -1.53 -11.11
CA GLU A 44 20.91 -0.36 -11.98
C GLU A 44 19.58 0.36 -12.21
N HIS A 45 18.47 -0.38 -12.29
CA HIS A 45 17.14 0.23 -12.37
C HIS A 45 16.81 1.07 -11.13
N VAL A 46 16.98 0.49 -9.95
CA VAL A 46 16.74 1.17 -8.66
C VAL A 46 17.70 2.34 -8.47
N ALA A 47 18.97 2.19 -8.83
CA ALA A 47 19.93 3.30 -8.83
C ALA A 47 19.50 4.44 -9.79
N GLY A 48 18.94 4.10 -10.94
CA GLY A 48 18.36 5.06 -11.89
C GLY A 48 17.16 5.82 -11.32
N LEU A 49 16.34 5.17 -10.48
CA LEU A 49 15.27 5.82 -9.73
C LEU A 49 15.82 6.74 -8.64
N ALA A 50 16.84 6.32 -7.88
CA ALA A 50 17.49 7.19 -6.90
C ALA A 50 18.03 8.48 -7.55
N ARG A 51 18.69 8.37 -8.71
CA ARG A 51 19.13 9.55 -9.50
C ARG A 51 17.97 10.41 -10.02
N ALA A 52 16.77 9.85 -10.17
CA ALA A 52 15.59 10.61 -10.56
C ALA A 52 15.12 11.55 -9.44
N ALA A 53 15.24 11.12 -8.19
CA ALA A 53 14.91 11.96 -7.04
C ALA A 53 15.72 13.28 -7.06
N ASP A 54 17.03 13.19 -7.32
CA ASP A 54 17.90 14.37 -7.39
C ASP A 54 17.48 15.31 -8.54
N ARG A 55 17.10 14.75 -9.70
CA ARG A 55 16.58 15.55 -10.83
C ARG A 55 15.27 16.25 -10.49
N TRP A 56 14.38 15.60 -9.74
CA TRP A 56 13.12 16.20 -9.29
C TRP A 56 13.35 17.31 -8.27
N ALA A 57 14.22 17.07 -7.29
CA ALA A 57 14.60 18.06 -6.29
C ALA A 57 15.21 19.32 -6.91
N ALA A 58 15.99 19.17 -8.00
CA ALA A 58 16.64 20.29 -8.67
C ALA A 58 15.70 21.17 -9.51
N ARG A 59 14.51 20.69 -9.91
CA ARG A 59 13.67 21.35 -10.93
C ARG A 59 12.28 21.77 -10.46
N ALA A 60 11.88 21.41 -9.26
CA ALA A 60 10.50 21.55 -8.79
C ALA A 60 10.45 22.02 -7.32
N THR A 61 9.28 22.52 -6.91
CA THR A 61 9.01 22.80 -5.50
C THR A 61 9.07 21.50 -4.69
N PRO A 62 9.34 21.52 -3.36
CA PRO A 62 9.49 20.29 -2.58
C PRO A 62 8.30 19.32 -2.69
N GLY A 63 7.07 19.85 -2.71
CA GLY A 63 5.87 19.03 -2.93
C GLY A 63 5.83 18.42 -4.33
N ASP A 64 6.00 19.24 -5.37
CA ASP A 64 5.96 18.76 -6.76
C ASP A 64 7.11 17.80 -7.08
N ALA A 65 8.28 17.99 -6.44
CA ALA A 65 9.41 17.08 -6.54
C ALA A 65 9.05 15.70 -5.99
N LEU A 66 8.46 15.63 -4.79
CA LEU A 66 8.01 14.37 -4.19
C LEU A 66 6.96 13.68 -5.05
N PHE A 67 5.86 14.37 -5.39
CA PHE A 67 4.75 13.76 -6.13
C PHE A 67 5.13 13.39 -7.56
N GLY A 68 5.92 14.23 -8.22
CA GLY A 68 6.46 13.95 -9.54
C GLY A 68 7.38 12.74 -9.53
N PHE A 69 8.25 12.63 -8.52
CA PHE A 69 9.11 11.48 -8.33
C PHE A 69 8.32 10.19 -8.11
N LEU A 70 7.33 10.19 -7.19
CA LEU A 70 6.48 9.02 -6.93
C LEU A 70 5.74 8.57 -8.19
N LEU A 71 5.21 9.50 -8.97
CA LEU A 71 4.55 9.18 -10.24
C LEU A 71 5.53 8.53 -11.24
N GLU A 72 6.75 9.06 -11.37
CA GLU A 72 7.79 8.49 -12.23
C GLU A 72 8.20 7.08 -11.77
N VAL A 73 8.32 6.85 -10.46
CA VAL A 73 8.61 5.52 -9.91
C VAL A 73 7.47 4.56 -10.22
N ILE A 74 6.22 4.94 -10.01
CA ILE A 74 5.05 4.10 -10.29
C ILE A 74 4.99 3.70 -11.78
N GLU A 75 5.16 4.66 -12.67
CA GLU A 75 5.19 4.42 -14.12
C GLU A 75 6.35 3.47 -14.51
N LYS A 76 7.53 3.69 -13.93
CA LYS A 76 8.72 2.87 -14.20
C LYS A 76 8.69 1.51 -13.54
N SER A 77 7.89 1.29 -12.50
CA SER A 77 7.73 -0.01 -11.84
C SER A 77 6.56 -0.81 -12.41
N ALA A 78 5.62 -0.17 -13.12
CA ALA A 78 4.48 -0.85 -13.71
C ALA A 78 4.88 -1.98 -14.68
N GLY A 79 4.27 -3.16 -14.49
CA GLY A 79 4.54 -4.35 -15.30
C GLY A 79 5.86 -5.06 -14.99
N ARG A 80 6.56 -4.68 -13.91
CA ARG A 80 7.86 -5.25 -13.52
C ARG A 80 7.83 -5.98 -12.17
N THR A 81 6.69 -5.98 -11.48
CA THR A 81 6.51 -6.63 -10.16
C THR A 81 6.91 -8.11 -10.20
N GLN A 82 6.53 -8.81 -11.27
CA GLN A 82 6.86 -10.23 -11.49
C GLN A 82 8.38 -10.52 -11.51
N ILE A 83 9.19 -9.55 -11.94
CA ILE A 83 10.66 -9.70 -11.97
C ILE A 83 11.23 -9.52 -10.56
N CYS A 84 10.69 -8.57 -9.79
CA CYS A 84 11.05 -8.39 -8.39
C CYS A 84 10.65 -9.61 -7.56
N ASP A 85 9.43 -10.11 -7.74
CA ASP A 85 8.89 -11.28 -7.03
C ASP A 85 9.75 -12.52 -7.28
N ALA A 86 10.11 -12.77 -8.56
CA ALA A 86 10.96 -13.89 -8.94
C ALA A 86 12.36 -13.84 -8.30
N LEU A 87 12.93 -12.64 -8.12
CA LEU A 87 14.23 -12.51 -7.47
C LEU A 87 14.13 -12.68 -5.95
N THR A 88 13.08 -12.15 -5.31
CA THR A 88 12.89 -12.26 -3.85
C THR A 88 12.44 -13.64 -3.36
N ALA A 89 11.99 -14.50 -4.27
CA ALA A 89 11.62 -15.88 -3.95
C ALA A 89 12.84 -16.77 -3.66
N ASP A 90 14.02 -16.42 -4.17
CA ASP A 90 15.26 -17.16 -3.93
C ASP A 90 16.05 -16.54 -2.77
N GLN A 91 15.82 -17.06 -1.56
CA GLN A 91 16.46 -16.54 -0.33
C GLN A 91 17.93 -16.96 -0.16
N ASN A 92 18.46 -17.81 -1.05
CA ASN A 92 19.81 -18.36 -0.91
C ASN A 92 20.90 -17.52 -1.60
N TRP A 93 20.53 -16.47 -2.35
CA TRP A 93 21.48 -15.63 -3.07
C TRP A 93 21.68 -14.26 -2.40
N PRO A 94 22.93 -13.85 -2.08
CA PRO A 94 23.17 -12.53 -1.49
C PRO A 94 22.98 -11.42 -2.54
N HIS A 95 21.87 -10.68 -2.41
CA HIS A 95 21.53 -9.55 -3.29
C HIS A 95 22.22 -8.23 -2.89
N ALA A 96 23.54 -8.23 -2.74
CA ALA A 96 24.27 -7.08 -2.20
C ALA A 96 24.18 -5.81 -3.08
N LEU A 97 24.16 -5.97 -4.41
CA LEU A 97 24.02 -4.83 -5.32
C LEU A 97 22.62 -4.22 -5.20
N LEU A 98 21.60 -5.07 -5.15
CA LEU A 98 20.22 -4.64 -5.01
C LEU A 98 19.98 -3.99 -3.63
N ALA A 99 20.55 -4.55 -2.56
CA ALA A 99 20.48 -3.97 -1.23
C ALA A 99 21.09 -2.57 -1.19
N THR A 100 22.28 -2.40 -1.76
CA THR A 100 22.96 -1.09 -1.84
C THR A 100 22.16 -0.08 -2.66
N ALA A 101 21.58 -0.50 -3.80
CA ALA A 101 20.72 0.36 -4.60
C ALA A 101 19.43 0.72 -3.86
N GLY A 102 18.82 -0.24 -3.15
CA GLY A 102 17.64 -0.05 -2.32
C GLY A 102 17.87 0.95 -1.19
N GLN A 103 19.02 0.87 -0.51
CA GLN A 103 19.39 1.84 0.52
C GLN A 103 19.47 3.26 -0.06
N ARG A 104 20.17 3.45 -1.18
CA ARG A 104 20.26 4.77 -1.85
C ARG A 104 18.91 5.31 -2.29
N PHE A 105 18.01 4.43 -2.74
CA PHE A 105 16.64 4.80 -3.07
C PHE A 105 15.85 5.24 -1.84
N GLY A 106 15.95 4.50 -0.73
CA GLY A 106 15.33 4.85 0.55
C GLY A 106 15.79 6.21 1.07
N GLU A 107 17.10 6.45 1.09
CA GLU A 107 17.69 7.73 1.49
C GLU A 107 17.20 8.89 0.59
N ALA A 108 17.04 8.65 -0.71
CA ALA A 108 16.53 9.66 -1.64
C ALA A 108 15.05 9.99 -1.40
N LEU A 109 14.25 8.97 -1.11
CA LEU A 109 12.83 9.12 -0.78
C LEU A 109 12.65 9.85 0.56
N GLU A 110 13.45 9.51 1.57
CA GLU A 110 13.50 10.20 2.87
C GLU A 110 13.79 11.70 2.71
N ARG A 111 14.80 12.07 1.91
CA ARG A 111 15.13 13.48 1.65
C ARG A 111 13.98 14.24 1.01
N LEU A 112 13.35 13.66 -0.03
CA LEU A 112 12.21 14.29 -0.70
C LEU A 112 11.01 14.45 0.25
N LEU A 113 10.69 13.42 1.04
CA LEU A 113 9.61 13.47 2.02
C LEU A 113 9.88 14.52 3.09
N HIS A 114 11.09 14.57 3.62
CA HIS A 114 11.50 15.58 4.60
C HIS A 114 11.29 17.00 4.05
N ASN A 115 11.79 17.28 2.84
CA ASN A 115 11.65 18.60 2.23
C ASN A 115 10.17 18.96 1.96
N ALA A 116 9.36 18.01 1.51
CA ALA A 116 7.93 18.22 1.28
C ALA A 116 7.17 18.51 2.60
N LYS A 117 7.53 17.82 3.69
CA LYS A 117 6.98 18.10 5.04
C LYS A 117 7.35 19.49 5.53
N GLN A 118 8.60 19.91 5.39
CA GLN A 118 9.04 21.27 5.76
C GLN A 118 8.28 22.35 4.97
N ALA A 119 7.98 22.08 3.71
CA ALA A 119 7.16 22.96 2.86
C ALA A 119 5.65 22.85 3.13
N ARG A 120 5.21 22.03 4.09
CA ARG A 120 3.80 21.73 4.40
C ARG A 120 2.99 21.27 3.18
N ALA A 121 3.64 20.61 2.22
CA ALA A 121 3.02 20.11 1.00
C ALA A 121 2.45 18.69 1.16
N VAL A 122 2.86 17.99 2.21
CA VAL A 122 2.44 16.62 2.55
C VAL A 122 2.01 16.58 4.01
N GLU A 123 1.06 15.71 4.33
CA GLU A 123 0.58 15.47 5.68
C GLU A 123 1.74 15.01 6.62
N PRO A 124 1.85 15.56 7.85
CA PRO A 124 3.00 15.36 8.72
C PRO A 124 3.21 13.91 9.21
N ASP A 125 2.17 13.11 9.30
CA ASP A 125 2.21 11.72 9.78
C ASP A 125 2.61 10.72 8.68
N VAL A 126 2.62 11.12 7.39
CA VAL A 126 3.07 10.27 6.26
C VAL A 126 4.51 9.77 6.45
N GLN A 127 4.73 8.46 6.42
CA GLN A 127 6.04 7.83 6.54
C GLN A 127 6.57 7.32 5.18
N VAL A 128 7.87 7.03 5.12
CA VAL A 128 8.52 6.41 3.95
C VAL A 128 7.90 5.05 3.62
N ALA A 129 7.51 4.29 4.66
CA ALA A 129 6.84 3.01 4.49
C ALA A 129 5.50 3.16 3.75
N ASP A 130 4.73 4.22 4.05
CA ASP A 130 3.46 4.50 3.38
C ASP A 130 3.70 4.82 1.90
N LEU A 131 4.69 5.68 1.60
CA LEU A 131 5.06 6.00 0.23
C LEU A 131 5.52 4.75 -0.54
N THR A 132 6.27 3.86 0.10
CA THR A 132 6.72 2.60 -0.50
C THR A 132 5.51 1.71 -0.83
N ALA A 133 4.59 1.53 0.11
CA ALA A 133 3.37 0.76 -0.10
C ALA A 133 2.48 1.36 -1.21
N LEU A 134 2.33 2.68 -1.24
CA LEU A 134 1.57 3.40 -2.27
C LEU A 134 2.21 3.29 -3.64
N THR A 135 3.53 3.24 -3.71
CA THR A 135 4.26 3.04 -4.97
C THR A 135 4.01 1.64 -5.53
N VAL A 136 4.02 0.61 -4.67
CA VAL A 136 3.69 -0.78 -5.04
C VAL A 136 2.23 -0.90 -5.48
N GLY A 137 1.29 -0.40 -4.68
CA GLY A 137 -0.15 -0.42 -5.01
C GLY A 137 -0.47 0.40 -6.26
N GLY A 138 0.16 1.56 -6.41
CA GLY A 138 0.05 2.43 -7.58
C GLY A 138 0.55 1.76 -8.86
N ALA A 139 1.66 1.01 -8.79
CA ALA A 139 2.16 0.23 -9.92
C ALA A 139 1.18 -0.88 -10.32
N ALA A 140 0.54 -1.54 -9.36
CA ALA A 140 -0.51 -2.53 -9.61
C ALA A 140 -1.74 -1.88 -10.29
N ILE A 141 -2.24 -0.76 -9.76
CA ILE A 141 -3.32 0.03 -10.38
C ILE A 141 -2.97 0.40 -11.81
N TRP A 142 -1.76 0.93 -12.02
CA TRP A 142 -1.28 1.32 -13.35
C TRP A 142 -1.25 0.15 -14.33
N SER A 143 -0.75 -1.02 -13.90
CA SER A 143 -0.68 -2.22 -14.74
C SER A 143 -2.04 -2.88 -15.03
N SER A 144 -3.02 -2.73 -14.13
CA SER A 144 -4.34 -3.35 -14.27
C SER A 144 -5.21 -2.72 -15.36
N HIS A 145 -4.85 -1.53 -15.83
CA HIS A 145 -5.63 -0.77 -16.79
C HIS A 145 -5.01 -0.82 -18.19
N ARG A 146 -5.78 -1.34 -19.17
CA ARG A 146 -5.43 -1.28 -20.60
C ARG A 146 -5.19 0.15 -21.09
N SER A 147 -5.89 1.13 -20.52
CA SER A 147 -5.68 2.54 -20.81
C SER A 147 -4.68 3.16 -19.83
N ARG A 148 -3.50 3.54 -20.35
CA ARG A 148 -2.47 4.26 -19.59
C ARG A 148 -2.98 5.57 -18.99
N THR A 149 -3.89 6.26 -19.68
CA THR A 149 -4.45 7.54 -19.19
C THR A 149 -5.32 7.35 -17.96
N ARG A 150 -6.08 6.24 -17.89
CA ARG A 150 -6.91 5.91 -16.72
C ARG A 150 -6.04 5.51 -15.51
N GLY A 151 -5.03 4.66 -15.73
CA GLY A 151 -4.06 4.30 -14.68
C GLY A 151 -3.36 5.53 -14.11
N ALA A 152 -2.87 6.42 -14.97
CA ALA A 152 -2.25 7.66 -14.55
C ALA A 152 -3.17 8.58 -13.75
N ARG A 153 -4.45 8.69 -14.16
CA ARG A 153 -5.44 9.49 -13.42
C ARG A 153 -5.67 8.94 -12.01
N LEU A 154 -5.86 7.63 -11.87
CA LEU A 154 -6.11 7.00 -10.56
C LEU A 154 -4.91 7.10 -9.63
N VAL A 155 -3.70 6.92 -10.16
CA VAL A 155 -2.46 7.09 -9.38
C VAL A 155 -2.30 8.54 -8.92
N ARG A 156 -2.60 9.53 -9.77
CA ARG A 156 -2.59 10.93 -9.32
C ARG A 156 -3.60 11.18 -8.20
N GLN A 157 -4.82 10.67 -8.33
CA GLN A 157 -5.84 10.80 -7.28
C GLN A 157 -5.41 10.13 -5.97
N LEU A 158 -4.74 8.97 -6.04
CA LEU A 158 -4.17 8.30 -4.88
C LEU A 158 -3.11 9.19 -4.19
N LEU A 159 -2.18 9.75 -4.97
CA LEU A 159 -1.10 10.59 -4.45
C LEU A 159 -1.59 11.94 -3.93
N ASP A 160 -2.60 12.54 -4.56
CA ASP A 160 -3.21 13.79 -4.12
C ASP A 160 -3.86 13.66 -2.74
N GLY A 161 -4.24 12.45 -2.31
CA GLY A 161 -4.72 12.17 -0.96
C GLY A 161 -3.68 12.37 0.15
N LEU A 162 -2.39 12.47 -0.18
CA LEU A 162 -1.30 12.74 0.77
C LEU A 162 -1.03 14.24 0.95
N ARG A 163 -1.57 15.08 0.06
CA ARG A 163 -1.40 16.54 0.16
C ARG A 163 -2.12 17.04 1.42
N THR A 164 -1.59 18.10 1.99
CA THR A 164 -2.23 18.80 3.11
C THR A 164 -3.56 19.41 2.66
N THR A 165 -4.66 18.70 2.90
CA THR A 165 -6.00 19.25 2.72
C THR A 165 -6.44 19.89 4.04
N PRO A 166 -6.99 21.13 4.04
CA PRO A 166 -7.69 21.66 5.20
C PRO A 166 -9.03 20.93 5.33
N VAL A 167 -9.02 19.68 5.78
CA VAL A 167 -10.23 18.90 6.04
C VAL A 167 -10.40 18.84 7.56
N THR A 168 -11.43 19.52 8.05
CA THR A 168 -11.73 19.66 9.48
C THR A 168 -12.27 18.37 10.12
N GLU A 169 -12.57 17.32 9.35
CA GLU A 169 -12.95 16.01 9.88
C GLU A 169 -12.42 14.88 9.00
N ALA A 170 -11.40 14.16 9.49
CA ALA A 170 -11.00 12.88 8.93
C ALA A 170 -12.06 11.83 9.28
N GLY A 171 -13.03 11.62 8.39
CA GLY A 171 -13.94 10.48 8.49
C GLY A 171 -13.14 9.19 8.39
N ALA A 172 -13.00 8.46 9.50
CA ALA A 172 -12.27 7.20 9.55
C ALA A 172 -12.73 6.27 8.41
N PHE A 173 -11.81 5.94 7.50
CA PHE A 173 -12.02 4.85 6.55
C PHE A 173 -12.32 3.60 7.37
N ARG A 174 -13.49 2.99 7.14
CA ARG A 174 -14.06 1.94 7.99
C ARG A 174 -13.03 0.84 8.27
N ASP A 175 -12.44 0.89 9.47
CA ASP A 175 -11.57 -0.14 10.03
C ASP A 175 -12.41 -1.42 10.22
N ASN A 176 -12.38 -2.31 9.22
CA ASN A 176 -13.05 -3.60 9.28
C ASN A 176 -12.25 -4.64 10.10
N SER A 177 -11.10 -4.24 10.68
CA SER A 177 -10.27 -5.08 11.54
C SER A 177 -10.86 -5.26 12.94
N ARG A 178 -11.91 -4.49 13.30
CA ARG A 178 -12.60 -4.57 14.60
C ARG A 178 -13.87 -5.43 14.60
N ARG A 179 -14.05 -6.36 13.66
CA ARG A 179 -15.15 -7.34 13.72
C ARG A 179 -14.94 -8.50 14.71
N HIS A 180 -13.89 -8.47 15.52
CA HIS A 180 -13.74 -9.39 16.67
C HIS A 180 -13.78 -8.64 18.01
N ARG A 181 -15.02 -8.52 18.51
CA ARG A 181 -15.52 -8.38 19.89
C ARG A 181 -16.54 -7.26 20.00
N HIS A 182 -17.74 -7.52 19.47
CA HIS A 182 -18.94 -7.11 20.19
C HIS A 182 -19.11 -8.01 21.42
N GLU A 183 -18.14 -7.96 22.35
CA GLU A 183 -18.51 -8.06 23.75
C GLU A 183 -19.10 -6.71 24.11
N THR A 184 -20.34 -6.52 23.66
CA THR A 184 -21.27 -5.78 24.50
C THR A 184 -21.21 -6.53 25.82
N THR A 185 -20.56 -5.96 26.83
CA THR A 185 -21.00 -6.14 28.20
C THR A 185 -22.45 -5.68 28.21
N ALA A 186 -23.33 -6.56 27.72
CA ALA A 186 -24.76 -6.43 27.83
C ALA A 186 -24.99 -6.52 29.33
N ALA A 187 -24.98 -5.36 29.99
CA ALA A 187 -25.38 -5.21 31.37
C ALA A 187 -26.63 -6.09 31.53
N ALA A 188 -26.54 -7.10 32.38
CA ALA A 188 -27.56 -8.13 32.49
C ALA A 188 -28.91 -7.44 32.66
N GLN A 189 -29.75 -7.49 31.62
CA GLN A 189 -31.03 -6.80 31.67
C GLN A 189 -31.90 -7.52 32.69
N LEU A 190 -32.40 -6.77 33.68
CA LEU A 190 -33.29 -7.30 34.70
C LEU A 190 -34.73 -6.97 34.32
N CYS A 191 -35.64 -7.88 34.65
CA CYS A 191 -37.07 -7.70 34.50
C CYS A 191 -37.52 -6.47 35.30
N ALA A 192 -38.21 -5.54 34.66
CA ALA A 192 -38.66 -4.30 35.30
C ALA A 192 -39.68 -4.52 36.44
N GLU A 193 -40.30 -5.71 36.55
CA GLU A 193 -41.26 -6.01 37.62
C GLU A 193 -40.71 -6.89 38.74
N CYS A 194 -39.87 -7.88 38.43
CA CYS A 194 -39.43 -8.88 39.42
C CYS A 194 -37.91 -8.96 39.59
N GLY A 195 -37.14 -8.18 38.83
CA GLY A 195 -35.67 -8.19 38.91
C GLY A 195 -35.00 -9.45 38.36
N ALA A 196 -35.74 -10.41 37.79
CA ALA A 196 -35.14 -11.61 37.20
C ALA A 196 -34.27 -11.27 35.98
N ARG A 197 -33.12 -11.95 35.82
CA ARG A 197 -32.26 -11.79 34.64
C ARG A 197 -33.00 -12.21 33.37
N LEU A 198 -32.92 -11.36 32.36
CA LEU A 198 -33.49 -11.58 31.04
C LEU A 198 -32.45 -12.22 30.13
N PRO A 199 -32.86 -13.16 29.25
CA PRO A 199 -31.94 -13.75 28.29
C PRO A 199 -31.48 -12.68 27.30
N ALA A 200 -30.16 -12.55 27.13
CA ALA A 200 -29.57 -11.68 26.13
C ALA A 200 -29.94 -12.22 24.73
N ARG A 201 -30.59 -11.38 23.90
CA ARG A 201 -30.86 -11.71 22.50
C ARG A 201 -29.88 -10.93 21.63
N GLY A 202 -29.24 -11.63 20.68
CA GLY A 202 -28.25 -11.04 19.77
C GLY A 202 -28.83 -10.07 18.73
N THR A 203 -30.15 -10.08 18.50
CA THR A 203 -30.83 -9.16 17.58
C THR A 203 -32.23 -8.82 18.09
N GLY A 204 -32.71 -7.60 17.80
CA GLY A 204 -34.06 -7.13 18.13
C GLY A 204 -34.16 -6.23 19.36
N ARG A 205 -35.38 -5.72 19.64
CA ARG A 205 -35.64 -4.84 20.80
C ARG A 205 -35.47 -5.63 22.10
N PRO A 206 -34.72 -5.11 23.09
CA PRO A 206 -34.50 -5.81 24.34
C PRO A 206 -35.81 -6.12 25.08
N ALA A 207 -35.90 -7.32 25.64
CA ALA A 207 -37.05 -7.71 26.45
C ALA A 207 -37.10 -6.85 27.72
N ARG A 208 -38.29 -6.41 28.12
CA ARG A 208 -38.50 -5.63 29.36
C ARG A 208 -38.98 -6.48 30.54
N TYR A 209 -39.57 -7.63 30.25
CA TYR A 209 -40.18 -8.53 31.24
C TYR A 209 -39.78 -9.98 30.97
N CYS A 210 -39.61 -10.78 32.03
CA CYS A 210 -39.16 -12.18 31.94
C CYS A 210 -40.22 -13.14 31.41
N GLY A 211 -41.50 -12.74 31.41
CA GLY A 211 -42.59 -13.58 30.94
C GLY A 211 -43.94 -12.86 30.92
N PRO A 212 -45.01 -13.54 30.46
CA PRO A 212 -46.35 -12.98 30.30
C PRO A 212 -46.93 -12.40 31.60
N THR A 213 -46.70 -13.07 32.73
CA THR A 213 -47.20 -12.65 34.05
C THR A 213 -46.61 -11.31 34.50
N CYS A 214 -45.30 -11.11 34.34
CA CYS A 214 -44.65 -9.83 34.66
C CYS A 214 -45.11 -8.73 33.71
N ARG A 215 -45.30 -9.05 32.43
CA ARG A 215 -45.84 -8.09 31.46
C ARG A 215 -47.23 -7.60 31.86
N GLN A 216 -48.14 -8.50 32.24
CA GLN A 216 -49.48 -8.14 32.70
C GLN A 216 -49.45 -7.29 33.98
N ARG A 217 -48.57 -7.63 34.94
CA ARG A 217 -48.38 -6.84 36.17
C ARG A 217 -47.93 -5.41 35.88
N GLY A 218 -46.94 -5.24 35.00
CA GLY A 218 -46.45 -3.91 34.60
C GLY A 218 -47.50 -3.09 33.85
N HIS A 219 -48.36 -3.71 33.04
CA HIS A 219 -49.49 -3.02 32.42
C HIS A 219 -50.53 -2.54 33.44
N ARG A 220 -50.89 -3.38 34.41
CA ARG A 220 -51.84 -2.99 35.47
C ARG A 220 -51.30 -1.85 36.34
N ARG A 221 -50.02 -1.87 36.69
CA ARG A 221 -49.37 -0.78 37.44
C ARG A 221 -49.40 0.56 36.72
N ARG A 222 -49.20 0.57 35.40
CA ARG A 222 -49.27 1.78 34.56
C ARG A 222 -50.68 2.30 34.32
N ALA A 223 -51.69 1.45 34.47
CA ALA A 223 -53.09 1.82 34.31
C ALA A 223 -53.72 2.32 35.63
N ALA A 224 -53.03 2.13 36.76
CA ALA A 224 -53.50 2.47 38.10
C ALA A 224 -52.80 3.72 38.70
N GLY A 225 -51.96 4.41 37.93
CA GLY A 225 -51.30 5.66 38.31
C GLY A 225 -51.18 6.57 37.11
#